data_AF-F4P954-F1
#
_entry.id   AF-F4P954-F1
#
_cell.length_a   1.000
_cell.length_b   1.000
_cell.length_c   1.000
_cell.angle_alpha   90.00
_cell.angle_beta   90.00
_cell.angle_gamma   90.00
#
_symmetry.space_group_name_H-M   'P 1'
#
loop_
_entity.id
_entity.type
_entity.pdbx_description
1 polymer ?
#
loop_
_entity_poly.entity_id
_entity_poly.type
_entity_poly.pdbx_seq_one_letter_code
_entity_poly.pdbx_strand_id
1 'polypeptide(L)'
;MQSTLSQQLPQYFPLKLKKCAAPAEAFFACFETEAAPNGDRDVARKAIAKCGEQLNAYKACMDNFVGPKAASRSVPVTGWSRWVSWSAWTGQA
;
A
#
# COMPACT_ATOMS: atom_id res chain seq x y z
N MET A 1 11.34 5.38 24.63
CA MET A 1 11.75 4.59 23.45
C MET A 1 10.70 4.81 22.37
N GLN A 2 11.12 5.35 21.23
CA GLN A 2 10.27 5.91 20.19
C GLN A 2 9.73 4.79 19.30
N SER A 3 8.42 4.73 19.12
CA SER A 3 7.73 4.47 17.85
C SER A 3 6.24 4.31 18.13
N THR A 4 5.52 5.43 18.16
CA THR A 4 4.08 5.46 17.88
C THR A 4 3.89 5.09 16.41
N LEU A 5 4.11 3.82 16.07
CA LEU A 5 3.69 3.24 14.80
C LEU A 5 2.18 3.41 14.77
N SER A 6 1.69 4.37 14.00
CA SER A 6 0.26 4.60 13.83
C SER A 6 -0.43 3.25 13.61
N GLN A 7 -1.18 2.82 14.64
CA GLN A 7 -2.08 1.65 14.65
C GLN A 7 -3.30 1.93 13.75
N GLN A 8 -3.03 2.58 12.62
CA GLN A 8 -3.96 2.93 11.58
C GLN A 8 -3.72 1.97 10.43
N LEU A 9 -4.82 1.47 9.90
CA LEU A 9 -4.80 0.71 8.68
C LEU A 9 -4.33 1.63 7.53
N PRO A 10 -3.51 1.12 6.61
CA PRO A 10 -3.10 1.90 5.45
C PRO A 10 -4.29 2.18 4.52
N GLN A 11 -4.22 3.24 3.71
CA GLN A 11 -5.33 3.62 2.80
C GLN A 11 -5.68 2.56 1.76
N TYR A 12 -4.72 1.69 1.39
CA TYR A 12 -4.94 0.58 0.49
C TYR A 12 -5.58 -0.64 1.16
N PHE A 13 -5.88 -0.60 2.45
CA PHE A 13 -6.68 -1.65 3.10
C PHE A 13 -8.11 -1.64 2.52
N PRO A 14 -8.77 -2.80 2.26
CA PRO A 14 -8.43 -4.19 2.57
C PRO A 14 -7.75 -4.96 1.41
N LEU A 15 -6.99 -4.29 0.56
CA LEU A 15 -6.39 -4.91 -0.63
C LEU A 15 -5.41 -6.04 -0.25
N LYS A 16 -5.52 -7.19 -0.93
CA LYS A 16 -4.61 -8.33 -0.81
C LYS A 16 -3.97 -8.61 -2.17
N LEU A 17 -2.76 -8.11 -2.39
CA LEU A 17 -1.94 -8.50 -3.55
C LEU A 17 -1.49 -9.96 -3.40
N LYS A 18 -1.61 -10.75 -4.46
CA LYS A 18 -1.12 -12.15 -4.50
C LYS A 18 0.35 -12.28 -4.11
N LYS A 19 1.18 -11.28 -4.43
CA LYS A 19 2.61 -11.23 -4.08
C LYS A 19 2.87 -11.04 -2.58
N CYS A 20 1.91 -10.46 -1.87
CA CYS A 20 1.95 -10.21 -0.42
C CYS A 20 0.88 -11.02 0.32
N ALA A 21 0.41 -12.14 -0.26
CA ALA A 21 -0.67 -12.93 0.32
C ALA A 21 -0.30 -13.49 1.70
N ALA A 22 0.90 -14.06 1.84
CA ALA A 22 1.34 -14.64 3.11
C ALA A 22 1.36 -13.64 4.30
N PRO A 23 2.01 -12.46 4.21
CA PRO A 23 1.97 -11.49 5.31
C PRO A 23 0.58 -10.87 5.50
N ALA A 24 -0.23 -10.77 4.43
CA ALA A 24 -1.61 -10.33 4.55
C ALA A 24 -2.43 -11.35 5.36
N GLU A 25 -2.43 -12.62 4.96
CA GLU A 25 -3.18 -13.69 5.63
C GLU A 25 -2.82 -13.81 7.10
N ALA A 26 -1.53 -13.72 7.45
CA ALA A 26 -1.08 -13.70 8.85
C ALA A 26 -1.70 -12.54 9.65
N PHE A 27 -1.76 -11.34 9.07
CA PHE A 27 -2.43 -10.20 9.70
C PHE A 27 -3.94 -10.41 9.85
N PHE A 28 -4.61 -10.85 8.78
CA PHE A 28 -6.06 -11.03 8.79
C PHE A 28 -6.49 -12.15 9.76
N ALA A 29 -5.74 -13.25 9.85
CA ALA A 29 -6.01 -14.32 10.80
C ALA A 29 -5.88 -13.85 12.26
N CYS A 30 -4.85 -13.06 12.56
CA CYS A 30 -4.67 -12.45 13.89
C CYS A 30 -5.81 -11.46 14.20
N PHE A 31 -6.11 -10.59 13.23
CA PHE A 31 -7.15 -9.58 13.38
C PHE A 31 -8.54 -10.21 13.58
N GLU A 32 -8.89 -11.25 12.85
CA GLU A 32 -10.18 -11.94 12.98
C GLU A 32 -10.33 -12.59 14.37
N THR A 33 -9.28 -13.23 14.86
CA THR A 33 -9.26 -13.83 16.20
C THR A 33 -9.46 -12.80 17.30
N GLU A 34 -8.84 -11.62 17.17
CA GLU A 34 -8.86 -10.57 18.19
C GLU A 34 -10.05 -9.60 18.05
N ALA A 35 -10.64 -9.48 16.86
CA ALA A 35 -11.77 -8.60 16.56
C ALA A 35 -13.14 -9.29 16.73
N ALA A 36 -13.16 -10.62 16.79
CA ALA A 36 -14.35 -11.40 17.10
C ALA A 36 -14.84 -11.16 18.54
N PRO A 37 -16.16 -11.26 18.82
CA PRO A 37 -17.26 -11.51 17.88
C PRO A 37 -17.94 -10.22 17.35
N ASN A 38 -17.65 -9.06 17.93
CA ASN A 38 -18.49 -7.87 17.74
C ASN A 38 -17.92 -6.80 16.80
N GLY A 39 -16.67 -6.92 16.35
CA GLY A 39 -16.08 -5.99 15.37
C GLY A 39 -16.14 -4.51 15.76
N ASP A 40 -16.35 -4.20 17.04
CA ASP A 40 -16.52 -2.85 17.55
C ASP A 40 -15.26 -2.02 17.28
N ARG A 41 -15.41 -0.72 17.02
CA ARG A 41 -14.29 0.18 16.69
C ARG A 41 -13.18 0.12 17.74
N ASP A 42 -13.54 0.02 19.02
CA ASP A 42 -12.55 -0.06 20.11
C ASP A 42 -11.87 -1.42 20.18
N VAL A 43 -12.59 -2.50 19.84
CA VAL A 43 -12.06 -3.87 19.77
C VAL A 43 -11.13 -3.99 18.57
N ALA A 44 -11.53 -3.50 17.40
CA ALA A 44 -10.71 -3.44 16.19
C ALA A 44 -9.41 -2.67 16.42
N ARG A 45 -9.46 -1.53 17.14
CA ARG A 45 -8.25 -0.77 17.49
C ARG A 45 -7.30 -1.57 18.39
N LYS A 46 -7.85 -2.31 19.37
CA LYS A 46 -7.06 -3.21 20.23
C LYS A 46 -6.49 -4.39 19.46
N ALA A 47 -7.26 -4.98 18.54
CA ALA A 47 -6.81 -6.06 17.66
C ALA A 47 -5.65 -5.59 16.77
N ILE A 48 -5.74 -4.39 16.18
CA ILE A 48 -4.64 -3.79 15.41
C ILE A 48 -3.39 -3.57 16.27
N ALA A 49 -3.57 -3.13 17.52
CA ALA A 49 -2.46 -2.96 18.45
C ALA A 49 -1.75 -4.28 18.79
N LYS A 50 -2.52 -5.36 18.98
CA LYS A 50 -1.99 -6.70 19.25
C LYS A 50 -1.32 -7.33 18.03
N CYS A 51 -1.92 -7.18 16.85
CA CYS A 51 -1.41 -7.72 15.58
C CYS A 51 -0.42 -6.77 14.88
N GLY A 52 0.25 -5.90 15.64
CA GLY A 52 1.11 -4.85 15.11
C GLY A 52 2.30 -5.38 14.31
N GLU A 53 2.85 -6.53 14.70
CA GLU A 53 3.97 -7.17 14.00
C GLU A 53 3.57 -7.65 12.60
N GLN A 54 2.43 -8.36 12.50
CA GLN A 54 1.89 -8.84 11.24
C GLN A 54 1.43 -7.68 10.35
N LEU A 55 0.85 -6.63 10.94
CA LEU A 55 0.48 -5.41 10.22
C LEU A 55 1.70 -4.72 9.61
N ASN A 56 2.82 -4.68 10.33
CA ASN A 56 4.05 -4.08 9.82
C ASN A 56 4.63 -4.88 8.63
N ALA A 57 4.62 -6.21 8.73
CA ALA A 57 5.04 -7.08 7.63
C ALA A 57 4.15 -6.91 6.38
N TYR A 58 2.83 -6.81 6.57
CA TYR A 58 1.88 -6.51 5.50
C TYR A 58 2.17 -5.15 4.86
N LYS A 59 2.33 -4.10 5.67
CA LYS A 59 2.65 -2.74 5.21
C LYS A 59 3.96 -2.70 4.43
N ALA A 60 5.01 -3.36 4.94
CA ALA A 60 6.32 -3.42 4.29
C ALA A 60 6.24 -4.08 2.91
N CYS A 61 5.47 -5.16 2.77
CA CYS A 61 5.29 -5.79 1.46
C CYS A 61 4.47 -4.90 0.52
N MET A 62 3.35 -4.35 1.00
CA MET A 62 2.46 -3.52 0.19
C MET A 62 3.08 -2.19 -0.25
N ASP A 63 3.95 -1.57 0.57
CA ASP A 63 4.61 -0.30 0.23
C ASP A 63 5.41 -0.39 -1.08
N ASN A 64 5.95 -1.58 -1.39
CA ASN A 64 6.68 -1.84 -2.63
C ASN A 64 5.81 -1.82 -3.90
N PHE A 65 4.49 -1.98 -3.77
CA PHE A 65 3.57 -2.15 -4.90
C PHE A 65 2.46 -1.09 -4.96
N VAL A 66 1.98 -0.62 -3.81
CA VAL A 66 0.81 0.28 -3.68
C VAL A 66 1.06 1.47 -2.76
N GLY A 67 2.22 1.56 -2.10
CA GLY A 67 2.58 2.73 -1.29
C GLY A 67 2.94 3.96 -2.13
N PRO A 68 3.11 5.14 -1.50
CA PRO A 68 3.62 6.33 -2.17
C PRO A 68 5.01 6.11 -2.80
N LYS A 69 5.77 5.10 -2.34
CA LYS A 69 7.00 4.67 -3.01
C LYS A 69 6.77 3.97 -4.36
N ALA A 70 5.65 3.28 -4.56
CA ALA A 70 5.29 2.74 -5.86
C ALA A 70 5.06 3.85 -6.89
N ALA A 71 4.55 5.01 -6.48
CA ALA A 71 4.42 6.20 -7.34
C ALA A 71 5.77 6.82 -7.75
N SER A 72 6.86 6.54 -7.03
CA SER A 72 8.22 6.90 -7.48
C SER A 72 8.81 5.91 -8.48
N ARG A 73 8.19 4.74 -8.66
CA ARG A 73 8.58 3.70 -9.63
C ARG A 73 7.63 3.65 -10.84
N SER A 74 6.54 4.43 -10.85
CA SER A 74 5.89 4.77 -12.11
C SER A 74 6.88 5.61 -12.93
N VAL A 75 7.33 5.00 -14.02
CA VAL A 75 7.92 5.61 -15.21
C VAL A 75 7.51 7.08 -15.32
N PRO A 76 8.45 8.02 -15.53
CA PRO A 76 8.09 9.42 -15.72
C PRO A 76 7.01 9.51 -16.81
N VAL A 77 5.80 9.94 -16.42
CA VAL A 77 4.68 10.13 -17.33
C VAL A 77 4.92 11.33 -18.27
N THR A 78 6.10 11.95 -18.24
CA THR A 78 6.55 12.99 -19.16
C THR A 78 7.16 12.41 -20.46
N GLY A 79 6.65 11.27 -20.94
CA GLY A 79 7.07 10.66 -22.21
C GLY A 79 6.09 10.86 -23.37
N TRP A 80 4.90 11.43 -23.14
CA TRP A 80 3.89 11.62 -24.20
C TRP A 80 3.98 12.97 -24.91
N SER A 81 4.86 13.88 -24.48
CA SER A 81 5.12 15.15 -25.18
C SER A 81 6.19 15.05 -26.27
N ARG A 82 6.72 13.86 -26.59
CA ARG A 82 7.76 13.67 -27.62
C ARG A 82 7.25 13.09 -28.95
N TRP A 83 5.95 12.78 -29.06
CA TRP A 83 5.35 12.22 -30.28
C TRP A 83 4.44 13.18 -31.06
N VAL A 84 4.26 14.43 -30.61
CA VAL A 84 3.48 15.46 -31.33
C VAL A 84 4.32 16.56 -31.98
N SER A 85 5.65 16.43 -32.02
CA SER A 85 6.55 17.39 -32.70
C SER A 85 7.45 16.74 -33.77
N TRP A 86 6.95 15.74 -34.48
CA TRP A 86 7.68 15.09 -35.59
C TRP A 86 6.98 15.21 -36.95
N SER A 87 6.15 16.24 -37.15
CA SER A 87 5.48 16.47 -38.46
C SER A 87 5.23 17.94 -38.81
N ALA A 88 6.16 18.84 -38.49
CA ALA A 88 6.15 20.18 -39.09
C ALA A 88 7.56 20.63 -39.49
N TRP A 89 7.82 20.48 -40.79
CA TRP A 89 8.76 21.26 -41.61
C TRP A 89 10.27 20.97 -41.49
N THR A 90 10.69 19.94 -42.23
CA THR A 90 11.85 20.06 -43.11
C THR A 90 11.52 21.05 -44.24
N GLY A 91 12.28 22.15 -44.37
CA GLY A 91 12.09 23.09 -45.48
C GLY A 91 13.10 24.24 -45.47
N GLN A 92 14.11 24.13 -46.32
CA GLN A 92 15.11 25.14 -46.69
C GLN A 92 14.50 26.44 -47.23
N ALA A 93 15.12 27.58 -46.89
CA ALA A 93 15.60 28.60 -47.84
C ALA A 93 16.55 29.56 -47.10
#